data_AF-A0A857D371-F1
#
_entry.id   AF-A0A857D371-F1
#
_cell.length_a   1.000
_cell.length_b   1.000
_cell.length_c   1.000
_cell.angle_alpha   90.00
_cell.angle_beta   90.00
_cell.angle_gamma   90.00
#
_symmetry.space_group_name_H-M   'P 1'
#
loop_
_entity.id
_entity.type
_entity.pdbx_description
1 polymer ?
#
loop_
_entity_poly.entity_id
_entity_poly.type
_entity_poly.pdbx_seq_one_letter_code
_entity_poly.pdbx_strand_id
1 'polypeptide(L)' 'MFSLSDLRETKVYQEALEEGEEKGKEEKARQIALKMLSAGFPIPEIAQFTDLSPNAIKQLQRQQHN' A
#
# COMPACT_ATOMS: atom_id res chain seq x y z
N MET A 1 27.32 -3.82 31.56
CA MET A 1 27.57 -4.17 30.15
C MET A 1 26.21 -4.48 29.53
N PHE A 2 25.52 -3.47 28.99
CA PHE A 2 24.21 -3.67 28.36
C PHE A 2 24.46 -3.87 26.86
N SER A 3 24.38 -5.12 26.42
CA SER A 3 24.54 -5.48 25.01
C SER A 3 23.26 -5.12 24.27
N LEU A 4 23.37 -4.40 23.16
CA LEU A 4 22.28 -4.07 22.22
C LEU A 4 21.66 -5.32 21.54
N SER A 5 21.95 -6.52 22.05
CA SER A 5 21.51 -7.80 21.50
C SER A 5 20.17 -8.28 22.06
N ASP A 6 19.74 -7.76 23.22
CA ASP A 6 18.45 -8.15 23.86
C ASP A 6 17.22 -7.46 23.23
N LEU A 7 17.42 -6.48 22.34
CA LEU A 7 16.33 -5.73 21.70
C LEU A 7 15.93 -6.29 20.31
N ARG A 8 16.32 -7.52 19.98
CA ARG A 8 15.91 -8.21 18.74
C ARG A 8 14.77 -9.20 18.93
N GLU A 9 14.37 -9.46 20.17
CA GLU A 9 13.18 -10.25 20.54
C GLU A 9 12.04 -9.39 21.13
N THR A 10 12.11 -8.07 20.98
CA THR A 10 11.01 -7.21 21.37
C THR A 10 9.92 -7.23 20.30
N LYS A 11 8.66 -7.46 20.71
CA LYS A 11 7.45 -7.47 19.84
C LYS A 11 7.41 -6.32 18.81
N VAL A 12 8.04 -5.21 19.15
CA VAL A 12 8.22 -4.02 18.31
C VAL A 12 8.87 -4.32 16.95
N TYR A 13 9.80 -5.27 16.85
CA TYR A 13 10.45 -5.59 15.56
C TYR A 13 9.55 -6.44 14.65
N GLN A 14 8.71 -7.30 15.22
CA GLN A 14 7.72 -8.08 14.47
C GLN A 14 6.58 -7.21 13.98
N GLU A 15 6.07 -6.31 14.84
CA GLU A 15 5.05 -5.32 14.46
C GLU A 15 5.56 -4.35 13.38
N ALA A 16 6.82 -3.91 13.46
CA ALA A 16 7.41 -3.04 12.43
C ALA A 16 7.62 -3.75 11.08
N LEU A 17 7.87 -5.07 11.09
CA LEU A 17 8.00 -5.85 9.86
C LEU A 17 6.64 -6.08 9.20
N GLU A 18 5.61 -6.45 9.99
CA GLU A 18 4.25 -6.64 9.50
C GLU A 18 3.64 -5.33 8.99
N GLU A 19 3.80 -4.22 9.71
CA GLU A 19 3.36 -2.91 9.23
C GLU A 19 4.11 -2.49 7.96
N GLY A 20 5.40 -2.80 7.84
CA GLY A 20 6.19 -2.49 6.66
C GLY A 20 5.74 -3.27 5.42
N GLU A 21 5.38 -4.54 5.59
CA GLU A 21 4.86 -5.37 4.50
C GLU A 21 3.45 -4.97 4.10
N GLU A 22 2.56 -4.67 5.04
CA GLU A 22 1.21 -4.20 4.72
C GLU A 22 1.22 -2.84 4.03
N LYS A 23 1.98 -1.86 4.56
CA LYS A 23 2.15 -0.55 3.92
C LYS A 23 2.75 -0.68 2.52
N GLY A 24 3.75 -1.54 2.36
CA GLY A 24 4.38 -1.77 1.06
C GLY A 24 3.47 -2.43 0.02
N LYS A 25 2.59 -3.36 0.44
CA LYS A 25 1.57 -3.96 -0.44
C LYS A 25 0.51 -2.94 -0.83
N GLU A 26 0.02 -2.17 0.13
CA GLU A 26 -1.02 -1.17 -0.11
C GLU A 26 -0.50 -0.01 -0.99
N GLU A 27 0.72 0.47 -0.76
CA GLU A 27 1.35 1.49 -1.62
C GLU A 27 1.59 1.00 -3.04
N LYS A 28 2.06 -0.24 -3.22
CA LYS A 28 2.22 -0.81 -4.57
C LYS A 28 0.89 -0.92 -5.29
N ALA A 29 -0.15 -1.40 -4.63
CA ALA A 29 -1.49 -1.49 -5.20
C ALA A 29 -2.00 -0.10 -5.64
N ARG A 30 -1.85 0.92 -4.78
CA ARG A 30 -2.23 2.31 -5.09
C ARG A 30 -1.42 2.89 -6.26
N GLN A 31 -0.10 2.67 -6.29
CA GLN A 31 0.74 3.14 -7.38
C GLN A 31 0.40 2.48 -8.72
N ILE A 32 0.12 1.17 -8.73
CA ILE A 32 -0.32 0.46 -9.93
C ILE A 32 -1.68 1.02 -10.39
N ALA A 33 -2.61 1.23 -9.46
CA ALA A 33 -3.91 1.81 -9.79
C ALA A 33 -3.81 3.22 -10.36
N LEU A 34 -2.92 4.07 -9.81
CA LEU A 34 -2.66 5.41 -10.34
C LEU A 34 -2.07 5.37 -11.75
N LYS A 35 -1.12 4.46 -12.01
CA LYS A 35 -0.56 4.27 -13.36
C LYS A 35 -1.61 3.81 -14.36
N MET A 36 -2.49 2.89 -13.95
CA MET A 36 -3.59 2.41 -14.80
C MET A 36 -4.64 3.50 -15.04
N LEU A 37 -5.00 4.28 -14.01
CA LEU A 37 -5.88 5.44 -14.15
C LEU A 37 -5.30 6.46 -15.13
N SER A 38 -4.01 6.76 -15.01
CA SER A 38 -3.28 7.65 -15.92
C SER A 38 -3.20 7.09 -17.35
N ALA A 39 -3.16 5.77 -17.50
CA ALA A 39 -3.22 5.10 -18.79
C ALA A 39 -4.64 5.02 -19.39
N GLY A 40 -5.67 5.49 -18.66
CA GLY A 40 -7.05 5.55 -19.14
C GLY A 40 -7.87 4.27 -18.92
N PHE A 41 -7.41 3.35 -18.07
CA PHE A 41 -8.16 2.14 -17.75
C PHE A 41 -9.44 2.47 -16.94
N PRO A 42 -10.53 1.71 -17.15
CA PRO A 42 -11.75 1.87 -16.37
C PRO A 42 -11.59 1.33 -14.94
N ILE A 43 -12.19 2.04 -13.98
CA ILE A 43 -12.12 1.73 -12.53
C ILE A 43 -12.38 0.25 -12.17
N PRO A 44 -13.36 -0.46 -12.77
CA PRO A 44 -13.62 -1.86 -12.45
C PRO A 44 -12.47 -2.80 -12.82
N GLU A 45 -11.76 -2.53 -13.93
CA GLU A 45 -10.59 -3.33 -14.33
C GLU A 45 -9.44 -3.08 -13.38
N ILE A 46 -9.19 -1.81 -13.03
CA ILE A 46 -8.15 -1.45 -12.08
C ILE A 46 -8.39 -2.13 -10.72
N ALA A 47 -9.65 -2.17 -10.26
CA ALA A 47 -10.03 -2.86 -9.03
C ALA A 47 -9.70 -4.36 -9.08
N GLN A 48 -9.91 -5.00 -10.23
CA GLN A 48 -9.60 -6.41 -10.43
C GLN A 48 -8.10 -6.71 -10.49
N PHE A 49 -7.29 -5.79 -11.01
CA PHE A 49 -5.83 -5.98 -11.11
C PHE A 49 -5.06 -5.59 -9.86
N THR A 50 -5.62 -4.71 -9.03
CA THR A 50 -4.93 -4.14 -7.86
C THR A 50 -5.51 -4.61 -6.53
N ASP A 51 -6.56 -5.42 -6.58
CA ASP A 51 -7.39 -5.83 -5.42
C ASP A 51 -7.91 -4.63 -4.61
N LEU A 52 -7.89 -3.43 -5.18
CA LEU A 52 -8.40 -2.22 -4.56
C LEU A 52 -9.89 -2.09 -4.80
N SER A 53 -10.58 -1.55 -3.80
CA SER A 53 -12.00 -1.24 -3.95
C SER A 53 -12.22 -0.14 -5.00
N PRO A 54 -13.29 -0.21 -5.81
CA PRO A 54 -13.64 0.84 -6.78
C PRO A 54 -13.75 2.24 -6.15
N ASN A 55 -14.17 2.32 -4.89
CA ASN A 55 -14.21 3.56 -4.13
C ASN A 55 -12.82 4.14 -3.83
N ALA A 56 -11.84 3.30 -3.51
CA ALA A 56 -10.46 3.72 -3.27
C ALA A 56 -9.85 4.30 -4.56
N ILE A 57 -10.08 3.64 -5.69
CA ILE A 57 -9.62 4.09 -7.01
C ILE A 57 -10.32 5.40 -7.42
N LYS A 58 -11.64 5.55 -7.16
CA LYS A 58 -12.35 6.83 -7.36
C LYS A 58 -11.77 7.97 -6.53
N GLN A 59 -11.39 7.71 -5.28
CA GLN A 59 -10.72 8.71 -4.45
C GLN A 59 -9.35 9.09 -5.02
N LEU A 60 -8.54 8.11 -5.43
CA LEU A 60 -7.25 8.34 -6.07
C LEU A 60 -7.39 9.19 -7.35
N GLN A 61 -8.38 8.89 -8.19
CA GLN A 61 -8.67 9.66 -9.40
C GLN A 61 -9.04 11.11 -9.08
N ARG A 62 -9.86 11.35 -8.04
CA ARG A 62 -10.24 12.69 -7.60
C ARG A 62 -9.06 13.48 -7.04
N GLN A 63 -8.16 12.81 -6.30
CA GLN A 63 -6.95 13.42 -5.78
C GLN A 63 -5.94 13.79 -6.88
N GLN A 64 -5.94 13.09 -8.02
CA GLN A 64 -5.07 13.43 -9.16
C GLN A 64 -5.53 14.65 -9.96
N HIS A 65 -6.82 15.00 -9.90
CA HIS A 65 -7.42 16.08 -10.68
C HIS A 65 -7.56 17.40 -9.91
N ASN A 66 -7.08 17.47 -8.66
CA ASN A 66 -7.20 18.62 -7.77
C ASN A 66 -5.81 19.19 -7.48
#